data_AF-A0A832H2I9-F1
#
_entry.id   AF-A0A832H2I9-F1
#
_cell.length_a   1.000
_cell.length_b   1.000
_cell.length_c   1.000
_cell.angle_alpha   90.00
_cell.angle_beta   90.00
_cell.angle_gamma   90.00
#
_symmetry.space_group_name_H-M   'P 1'
#
loop_
_entity.id
_entity.type
_entity.pdbx_description
1 polymer ?
#
loop_
_entity_poly.entity_id
_entity_poly.type
_entity_poly.pdbx_seq_one_letter_code
_entity_poly.pdbx_strand_id
1 'polypeptide(L)'
;LHFASIDRSAKKWFQLRQDSQTSHSHDLIEYLRTEVDESLPEPNYESSIDSNSSTFNAKEFYKDIEARVKESQQLNPDERKKRLEKAPKKPERVQLIQLGFKRNQDVIAEVLERANGFCESCKSFAPFLRDSDGTPYLEVHHNIPLSEGGDDTVDNAIALCPNCHRKAHYGRRIL
;
A
#
# COMPACT_ATOMS: atom_id res chain seq x y z
N LEU A 1 -20.42 9.32 13.36
CA LEU A 1 -19.02 9.77 13.15
C LEU A 1 -18.82 10.05 11.66
N HIS A 2 -18.65 11.32 11.31
CA HIS A 2 -18.95 11.90 10.01
C HIS A 2 -18.16 11.33 8.81
N PHE A 3 -18.91 11.01 7.76
CA PHE A 3 -18.51 10.42 6.48
C PHE A 3 -18.03 11.49 5.49
N ALA A 4 -16.71 11.67 5.34
CA ALA A 4 -16.11 12.58 4.35
C ALA A 4 -14.93 11.98 3.56
N SER A 5 -14.99 10.69 3.20
CA SER A 5 -13.84 10.02 2.55
C SER A 5 -14.13 9.14 1.34
N ILE A 6 -15.34 9.13 0.79
CA ILE A 6 -15.68 8.19 -0.30
C ILE A 6 -14.89 8.49 -1.58
N ASP A 7 -14.56 9.75 -1.88
CA ASP A 7 -13.79 10.07 -3.10
C ASP A 7 -12.27 9.98 -2.93
N ARG A 8 -11.81 10.23 -1.70
CA ARG A 8 -10.40 10.12 -1.34
C ARG A 8 -9.93 8.67 -1.38
N SER A 9 -10.74 7.69 -0.96
CA SER A 9 -10.35 6.26 -0.84
C SER A 9 -9.91 5.62 -2.16
N ALA A 10 -10.35 6.15 -3.29
CA ALA A 10 -10.07 5.61 -4.61
C ALA A 10 -8.65 5.85 -5.12
N LYS A 11 -8.19 7.10 -4.97
CA LYS A 11 -6.83 7.53 -5.30
C LYS A 11 -5.83 7.03 -4.24
N LYS A 12 -6.35 6.74 -3.04
CA LYS A 12 -5.63 6.33 -1.82
C LYS A 12 -4.95 4.95 -1.88
N TRP A 13 -5.55 3.94 -2.50
CA TRP A 13 -4.96 2.58 -2.57
C TRP A 13 -3.81 2.42 -3.59
N PHE A 14 -3.58 3.45 -4.42
CA PHE A 14 -2.71 3.41 -5.58
C PHE A 14 -1.20 3.25 -5.25
N GLN A 15 -0.73 3.82 -4.14
CA GLN A 15 0.70 3.80 -3.82
C GLN A 15 1.17 2.51 -3.12
N LEU A 16 0.28 1.75 -2.46
CA LEU A 16 0.63 0.50 -1.77
C LEU A 16 1.04 -0.63 -2.73
N ARG A 17 0.66 -0.52 -4.02
CA ARG A 17 0.80 -1.61 -5.00
C ARG A 17 1.97 -1.49 -5.95
N GLN A 18 2.61 -0.33 -6.04
CA GLN A 18 3.86 -0.25 -6.79
C GLN A 18 4.95 -1.11 -6.14
N ASP A 19 4.85 -1.36 -4.82
CA ASP A 19 5.83 -2.16 -4.08
C ASP A 19 5.43 -3.63 -3.82
N SER A 20 4.19 -4.06 -4.12
CA SER A 20 3.63 -5.29 -3.49
C SER A 20 3.10 -6.40 -4.41
N GLN A 21 3.40 -6.42 -5.70
CA GLN A 21 2.83 -7.46 -6.60
C GLN A 21 3.80 -8.08 -7.62
N THR A 22 5.12 -7.90 -7.47
CA THR A 22 6.08 -8.76 -8.18
C THR A 22 7.14 -9.18 -7.19
N SER A 23 7.01 -10.40 -6.66
CA SER A 23 7.89 -11.03 -5.66
C SER A 23 7.95 -10.29 -4.32
N HIS A 24 7.52 -10.96 -3.25
CA HIS A 24 8.07 -10.64 -1.93
C HIS A 24 9.60 -10.62 -2.01
N SER A 25 10.29 -9.82 -1.18
CA SER A 25 11.73 -10.01 -1.04
C SER A 25 11.97 -11.48 -0.75
N HIS A 26 12.99 -12.07 -1.37
CA HIS A 26 13.32 -13.49 -1.23
C HIS A 26 13.35 -13.91 0.25
N ASP A 27 13.66 -12.94 1.12
CA ASP A 27 13.86 -13.12 2.55
C ASP A 27 12.66 -12.67 3.42
N LEU A 28 11.49 -12.36 2.84
CA LEU A 28 10.33 -11.95 3.64
C LEU A 28 9.93 -13.01 4.67
N ILE A 29 9.95 -14.29 4.28
CA ILE A 29 9.60 -15.38 5.18
C ILE A 29 10.65 -15.53 6.28
N GLU A 30 11.93 -15.34 5.95
CA GLU A 30 13.00 -15.29 6.93
C GLU A 30 12.80 -14.14 7.91
N TYR A 31 12.56 -12.92 7.41
CA TYR A 31 12.25 -11.75 8.23
C TYR A 31 11.05 -11.99 9.16
N LEU A 32 9.96 -12.58 8.66
CA LEU A 32 8.79 -12.87 9.50
C LEU A 32 9.07 -13.96 10.53
N ARG A 33 9.92 -14.94 10.21
CA ARG A 33 10.35 -15.94 11.19
C ARG A 33 11.19 -15.34 12.31
N THR A 34 12.11 -14.44 11.96
CA THR A 34 12.97 -13.79 12.95
C THR A 34 12.22 -12.79 13.82
N GLU A 35 11.32 -12.00 13.23
CA GLU A 35 10.68 -10.88 13.92
C GLU A 35 9.31 -11.21 14.51
N VAL A 36 8.63 -12.26 14.03
CA VAL A 36 7.23 -12.54 14.39
C VAL A 36 7.03 -13.95 14.94
N ASP A 37 7.33 -14.99 14.16
CA ASP A 37 7.08 -16.39 14.54
C ASP A 37 7.97 -17.36 13.76
N GLU A 38 8.95 -17.96 14.44
CA GLU A 38 9.91 -18.91 13.86
C GLU A 38 9.23 -20.15 13.23
N SER A 39 7.99 -20.48 13.61
CA SER A 39 7.28 -21.66 13.16
C SER A 39 6.57 -21.52 11.80
N LEU A 40 6.69 -20.34 11.15
CA LEU A 40 6.03 -20.09 9.87
C LEU A 40 6.49 -21.08 8.78
N PRO A 41 5.58 -21.75 8.06
CA PRO A 41 5.92 -22.72 7.04
C PRO A 41 6.49 -22.04 5.79
N GLU A 42 7.31 -22.78 5.02
CA GLU A 42 7.74 -22.33 3.70
C GLU A 42 6.53 -22.11 2.77
N PRO A 43 6.47 -20.99 2.04
CA PRO A 43 5.42 -20.76 1.06
C PRO A 43 5.58 -21.71 -0.14
N ASN A 44 4.47 -22.28 -0.59
CA ASN A 44 4.42 -22.95 -1.88
C ASN A 44 4.01 -21.93 -2.96
N TYR A 45 4.97 -21.48 -3.76
CA TYR A 45 4.75 -20.57 -4.88
C TYR A 45 4.25 -21.34 -6.12
N GLU A 46 3.02 -21.85 -6.07
CA GLU A 46 2.38 -22.39 -7.28
C GLU A 46 2.10 -21.24 -8.28
N SER A 47 2.86 -21.23 -9.38
CA SER A 47 2.71 -20.28 -10.48
C SER A 47 1.53 -20.66 -11.38
N SER A 48 0.29 -20.53 -10.90
CA SER A 48 -0.86 -20.61 -11.80
C SER A 48 -1.09 -19.24 -12.45
N ILE A 49 -0.97 -19.16 -13.77
CA ILE A 49 -1.53 -18.05 -14.54
C ILE A 49 -2.97 -18.46 -14.84
N ASP A 50 -3.92 -18.08 -13.98
CA ASP A 50 -5.34 -18.29 -14.25
C ASP A 50 -5.80 -17.27 -15.29
N SER A 51 -5.90 -17.72 -16.54
CA SER A 51 -6.33 -16.92 -17.70
C SER A 51 -7.83 -16.56 -17.70
N ASN A 52 -8.60 -17.08 -16.74
CA ASN A 52 -10.06 -16.89 -16.63
C ASN A 52 -10.50 -16.05 -15.41
N SER A 53 -9.62 -15.20 -14.87
CA SER A 53 -9.97 -14.35 -13.75
C SER A 53 -10.88 -13.18 -14.16
N SER A 54 -11.96 -12.95 -13.40
CA SER A 54 -12.85 -11.80 -13.60
C SER A 54 -12.09 -10.48 -13.42
N THR A 55 -12.31 -9.53 -14.32
CA THR A 55 -11.66 -8.21 -14.31
C THR A 55 -12.53 -7.17 -13.61
N PHE A 56 -11.99 -6.48 -12.59
CA PHE A 56 -12.69 -5.42 -11.86
C PHE A 56 -11.93 -4.09 -11.87
N ASN A 57 -12.66 -2.99 -11.72
CA ASN A 57 -12.06 -1.71 -11.41
C ASN A 57 -11.51 -1.73 -9.98
N ALA A 58 -10.23 -1.38 -9.80
CA ALA A 58 -9.57 -1.45 -8.49
C ALA A 58 -10.23 -0.55 -7.42
N LYS A 59 -10.67 0.67 -7.80
CA LYS A 59 -11.34 1.62 -6.88
C LYS A 59 -12.62 1.02 -6.31
N GLU A 60 -13.45 0.43 -7.17
CA GLU A 60 -14.74 -0.14 -6.77
C GLU A 60 -14.56 -1.39 -5.93
N PHE A 61 -13.65 -2.28 -6.34
CA PHE A 61 -13.31 -3.50 -5.61
C PHE A 61 -12.89 -3.21 -4.16
N TYR A 62 -11.99 -2.26 -3.95
CA TYR A 62 -11.55 -1.90 -2.61
C TYR A 62 -12.60 -1.17 -1.78
N LYS A 63 -13.48 -0.40 -2.42
CA LYS A 63 -14.62 0.22 -1.74
C LYS A 63 -15.62 -0.82 -1.22
N ASP A 64 -15.88 -1.87 -2.01
CA ASP A 64 -16.71 -3.01 -1.59
C ASP A 64 -16.07 -3.77 -0.41
N ILE A 65 -14.76 -4.05 -0.48
CA ILE A 65 -14.02 -4.64 0.65
C ILE A 65 -14.17 -3.79 1.92
N GLU A 66 -13.95 -2.47 1.83
CA GLU A 66 -14.05 -1.58 3.00
C GLU A 66 -15.45 -1.62 3.63
N ALA A 67 -16.51 -1.65 2.80
CA ALA A 67 -17.89 -1.78 3.26
C ALA A 67 -18.12 -3.12 3.98
N ARG A 68 -17.70 -4.24 3.38
CA ARG A 68 -17.84 -5.58 3.97
C ARG A 68 -17.03 -5.76 5.25
N VAL A 69 -15.87 -5.12 5.35
CA VAL A 69 -15.08 -5.10 6.60
C VAL A 69 -15.86 -4.37 7.70
N LYS A 70 -16.47 -3.21 7.40
CA LYS A 70 -17.29 -2.47 8.38
C LYS A 70 -18.48 -3.30 8.86
N GLU A 71 -19.16 -4.00 7.96
CA GLU A 71 -20.25 -4.93 8.32
C GLU A 71 -19.74 -6.06 9.22
N SER A 72 -18.60 -6.67 8.87
CA SER A 72 -17.97 -7.73 9.67
C SER A 72 -17.56 -7.24 11.07
N GLN A 73 -17.14 -5.98 11.19
CA GLN A 73 -16.80 -5.37 12.47
C GLN A 73 -18.02 -5.12 13.38
N GLN A 74 -19.23 -5.04 12.83
CA GLN A 74 -20.45 -4.96 13.65
C GLN A 74 -20.83 -6.29 14.30
N LEU A 75 -20.31 -7.41 13.78
CA LEU A 75 -20.52 -8.73 14.37
C LEU A 75 -19.67 -8.90 15.62
N ASN A 76 -20.08 -9.81 16.51
CA ASN A 76 -19.21 -10.19 17.61
C ASN A 76 -18.06 -11.11 17.11
N PRO A 77 -16.96 -11.25 17.87
CA PRO A 77 -15.84 -12.10 17.48
C PRO A 77 -16.21 -13.57 17.21
N ASP A 78 -17.15 -14.14 17.97
CA ASP A 78 -17.54 -15.55 17.84
C ASP A 78 -18.30 -15.82 16.54
N GLU A 79 -19.16 -14.90 16.12
CA GLU A 79 -19.85 -14.96 14.83
C GLU A 79 -18.87 -14.91 13.67
N ARG A 80 -17.86 -14.03 13.74
CA ARG A 80 -16.78 -14.01 12.73
C ARG A 80 -16.02 -15.33 12.72
N LYS A 81 -15.70 -15.90 13.88
CA LYS A 81 -15.01 -17.19 13.99
C LYS A 81 -15.79 -18.31 13.30
N LYS A 82 -17.09 -18.42 13.58
CA LYS A 82 -17.99 -19.40 12.92
C LYS A 82 -18.05 -19.23 11.40
N ARG A 83 -18.02 -17.99 10.89
CA ARG A 83 -17.95 -17.73 9.44
C ARG A 83 -16.61 -18.18 8.84
N LEU A 84 -15.50 -17.93 9.54
CA LEU A 84 -14.15 -18.30 9.10
C LEU A 84 -13.89 -19.81 9.10
N GLU A 85 -14.57 -20.56 9.98
CA GLU A 85 -14.53 -22.03 9.98
C GLU A 85 -15.09 -22.62 8.68
N LYS A 86 -16.12 -22.00 8.11
CA LYS A 86 -16.78 -22.45 6.87
C LYS A 86 -16.22 -21.80 5.61
N ALA A 87 -15.41 -20.75 5.73
CA ALA A 87 -14.87 -20.01 4.60
C ALA A 87 -13.76 -20.80 3.87
N PRO A 88 -13.68 -20.71 2.53
CA PRO A 88 -12.55 -21.26 1.79
C PRO A 88 -11.24 -20.62 2.28
N LYS A 89 -10.21 -21.45 2.50
CA LYS A 89 -8.90 -20.99 3.00
C LYS A 89 -8.07 -20.31 1.91
N LYS A 90 -8.27 -20.69 0.65
CA LYS A 90 -7.66 -20.04 -0.52
C LYS A 90 -8.67 -19.04 -1.11
N PRO A 91 -8.34 -17.74 -1.18
CA PRO A 91 -9.22 -16.76 -1.79
C PRO A 91 -9.28 -16.94 -3.32
N GLU A 92 -10.36 -16.45 -3.93
CA GLU A 92 -10.48 -16.37 -5.39
C GLU A 92 -9.50 -15.33 -5.95
N ARG A 93 -8.91 -15.64 -7.11
CA ARG A 93 -8.05 -14.70 -7.85
C ARG A 93 -8.90 -13.80 -8.72
N VAL A 94 -8.70 -12.48 -8.57
CA VAL A 94 -9.36 -11.44 -9.37
C VAL A 94 -8.33 -10.58 -10.09
N GLN A 95 -8.62 -10.17 -11.32
CA GLN A 95 -7.81 -9.21 -12.04
C GLN A 95 -8.32 -7.80 -11.75
N LEU A 96 -7.42 -6.88 -11.42
CA LEU A 96 -7.80 -5.51 -11.05
C LEU A 96 -7.12 -4.51 -11.98
N ILE A 97 -7.94 -3.71 -12.69
CA ILE A 97 -7.47 -2.66 -13.58
C ILE A 97 -7.50 -1.30 -12.85
N GLN A 98 -6.45 -0.51 -13.07
CA GLN A 98 -6.35 0.86 -12.59
C GLN A 98 -5.59 1.73 -13.60
N LEU A 99 -5.94 3.01 -13.65
CA LEU A 99 -5.19 4.02 -14.39
C LEU A 99 -4.04 4.55 -13.53
N GLY A 100 -2.88 4.76 -14.14
CA GLY A 100 -1.71 5.32 -13.48
C GLY A 100 -1.09 6.47 -14.26
N PHE A 101 -0.20 7.22 -13.58
CA PHE A 101 0.61 8.26 -14.20
C PHE A 101 2.00 7.72 -14.50
N LYS A 102 2.50 7.98 -15.72
CA LYS A 102 3.91 7.78 -16.05
C LYS A 102 4.70 8.95 -15.47
N ARG A 103 5.17 8.80 -14.23
CA ARG A 103 5.94 9.82 -13.52
C ARG A 103 7.33 10.00 -14.14
N ASN A 104 7.85 11.23 -14.10
CA ASN A 104 9.21 11.57 -14.48
C ASN A 104 10.19 10.98 -13.46
N GLN A 105 11.09 10.12 -13.90
CA GLN A 105 12.05 9.46 -13.02
C GLN A 105 13.05 10.45 -12.41
N ASP A 106 13.40 11.52 -13.12
CA ASP A 106 14.37 12.51 -12.65
C ASP A 106 13.82 13.31 -11.48
N VAL A 107 12.51 13.61 -11.47
CA VAL A 107 11.84 14.24 -10.31
C VAL A 107 11.91 13.34 -9.09
N ILE A 108 11.73 12.02 -9.26
CA ILE A 108 11.81 11.06 -8.16
C ILE A 108 13.25 11.02 -7.62
N ALA A 109 14.24 10.88 -8.50
CA ALA A 109 15.65 10.81 -8.12
C ALA A 109 16.10 12.07 -7.38
N GLU A 110 15.82 13.25 -7.95
CA GLU A 110 16.20 14.55 -7.36
C GLU A 110 15.59 14.76 -5.97
N VAL A 111 14.31 14.40 -5.78
CA VAL A 111 13.63 14.57 -4.49
C VAL A 111 14.20 13.62 -3.42
N LEU A 112 14.56 12.39 -3.80
CA LEU A 112 15.19 11.44 -2.89
C LEU A 112 16.62 11.86 -2.53
N GLU A 113 17.39 12.35 -3.50
CA GLU A 113 18.74 12.88 -3.28
C GLU A 113 18.71 14.11 -2.35
N ARG A 114 17.84 15.08 -2.65
CA ARG A 114 17.61 16.27 -1.80
C ARG A 114 17.28 15.91 -0.35
N ALA A 115 16.49 14.85 -0.16
CA ALA A 115 16.08 14.40 1.16
C ALA A 115 17.23 13.74 1.95
N ASN A 116 18.27 13.26 1.27
CA ASN A 116 19.46 12.63 1.86
C ASN A 116 19.13 11.57 2.93
N GLY A 117 18.10 10.76 2.65
CA GLY A 117 17.62 9.71 3.55
C GLY A 117 16.79 10.17 4.75
N PHE A 118 16.50 11.46 4.90
CA PHE A 118 15.64 11.99 5.95
C PHE A 118 14.25 12.34 5.41
N CYS A 119 13.20 11.92 6.12
CA CYS A 119 11.85 12.32 5.78
C CYS A 119 11.68 13.83 5.88
N GLU A 120 11.20 14.46 4.82
CA GLU A 120 11.07 15.92 4.78
C GLU A 120 9.92 16.45 5.66
N SER A 121 9.04 15.57 6.17
CA SER A 121 7.99 15.90 7.14
C SER A 121 8.43 15.75 8.59
N CYS A 122 8.76 14.53 9.05
CA CYS A 122 9.12 14.29 10.46
C CYS A 122 10.60 14.48 10.78
N LYS A 123 11.44 14.71 9.76
CA LYS A 123 12.90 14.89 9.87
C LYS A 123 13.66 13.69 10.44
N SER A 124 12.99 12.54 10.59
CA SER A 124 13.64 11.28 10.99
C SER A 124 14.30 10.63 9.77
N PHE A 125 15.40 9.90 10.00
CA PHE A 125 16.00 9.05 8.98
C PHE A 125 15.00 7.97 8.52
N ALA A 126 15.17 7.46 7.31
CA ALA A 126 14.35 6.38 6.77
C ALA A 126 14.26 5.20 7.76
N PRO A 127 13.09 4.57 7.91
CA PRO A 127 12.91 3.52 8.91
C PRO A 127 13.69 2.23 8.60
N PHE A 128 14.08 2.03 7.35
CA PHE A 128 14.87 0.88 6.89
C PHE A 128 15.59 1.24 5.57
N LEU A 129 16.51 0.38 5.16
CA LEU A 129 17.22 0.45 3.89
C LEU A 129 16.58 -0.51 2.87
N ARG A 130 16.64 -0.19 1.58
CA ARG A 130 16.19 -1.09 0.52
C ARG A 130 17.09 -2.33 0.46
N ASP A 131 16.49 -3.51 0.43
CA ASP A 131 17.25 -4.76 0.23
C ASP A 131 17.98 -4.79 -1.11
N SER A 132 17.42 -4.11 -2.13
CA SER A 132 17.96 -4.13 -3.50
C SER A 132 19.29 -3.40 -3.66
N ASP A 133 19.52 -2.31 -2.92
CA ASP A 133 20.68 -1.42 -3.12
C ASP A 133 21.22 -0.75 -1.86
N GLY A 134 20.63 -1.04 -0.68
CA GLY A 134 21.04 -0.48 0.61
C GLY A 134 20.68 1.00 0.80
N THR A 135 19.92 1.62 -0.10
CA THR A 135 19.56 3.05 0.03
C THR A 135 18.44 3.29 1.04
N PRO A 136 18.35 4.48 1.68
CA PRO A 136 17.27 4.80 2.62
C PRO A 136 15.88 4.74 1.98
N TYR A 137 14.93 4.01 2.61
CA TYR A 137 13.57 3.89 2.09
C TYR A 137 12.69 5.10 2.40
N LEU A 138 12.48 5.95 1.39
CA LEU A 138 11.48 7.03 1.39
C LEU A 138 10.57 6.90 0.15
N GLU A 139 9.37 7.47 0.26
CA GLU A 139 8.35 7.51 -0.79
C GLU A 139 8.13 8.95 -1.26
N VAL A 140 8.27 9.20 -2.56
CA VAL A 140 8.00 10.53 -3.15
C VAL A 140 6.49 10.75 -3.29
N HIS A 141 6.01 11.85 -2.72
CA HIS A 141 4.63 12.29 -2.70
C HIS A 141 4.49 13.64 -3.38
N HIS A 142 3.47 13.83 -4.23
CA HIS A 142 3.15 15.14 -4.78
C HIS A 142 2.25 15.93 -3.82
N ASN A 143 2.62 17.17 -3.49
CA ASN A 143 1.89 18.06 -2.59
C ASN A 143 0.49 18.37 -3.13
N ILE A 144 0.41 18.76 -4.40
CA ILE A 144 -0.82 18.76 -5.19
C ILE A 144 -0.86 17.43 -5.94
N PRO A 145 -1.83 16.54 -5.67
CA PRO A 145 -1.88 15.24 -6.33
C PRO A 145 -2.00 15.37 -7.86
N LEU A 146 -1.25 14.56 -8.61
CA LEU A 146 -1.34 14.52 -10.09
C LEU A 146 -2.78 14.29 -10.58
N SER A 147 -3.52 13.44 -9.87
CA SER A 147 -4.92 13.15 -10.14
C SER A 147 -5.89 14.33 -9.92
N GLU A 148 -5.42 15.41 -9.31
CA GLU A 148 -6.13 16.68 -9.10
C GLU A 148 -5.53 17.80 -9.96
N GLY A 149 -4.69 17.44 -10.95
CA GLY A 149 -4.07 18.39 -11.88
C GLY A 149 -2.75 18.99 -11.37
N GLY A 150 -2.13 18.41 -10.33
CA GLY A 150 -0.79 18.82 -9.91
C GLY A 150 0.28 18.46 -10.94
N ASP A 151 1.32 19.29 -11.04
CA ASP A 151 2.44 19.07 -11.95
C ASP A 151 3.42 18.03 -11.41
N ASP A 152 4.07 17.31 -12.31
CA ASP A 152 5.13 16.37 -11.97
C ASP A 152 6.49 17.08 -11.95
N THR A 153 6.73 17.82 -10.87
CA THR A 153 7.92 18.67 -10.68
C THR A 153 8.51 18.50 -9.29
N VAL A 154 9.80 18.84 -9.13
CA VAL A 154 10.52 18.77 -7.85
C VAL A 154 9.89 19.69 -6.80
N ASP A 155 9.38 20.86 -7.20
CA ASP A 155 8.72 21.83 -6.31
C ASP A 155 7.37 21.30 -5.78
N ASN A 156 6.66 20.52 -6.59
CA ASN A 156 5.42 19.89 -6.19
C ASN A 156 5.64 18.53 -5.50
N ALA A 157 6.88 18.13 -5.20
CA ALA A 157 7.19 16.81 -4.66
C ALA A 157 7.96 16.85 -3.33
N ILE A 158 7.69 15.87 -2.47
CA ILE A 158 8.27 15.72 -1.14
C ILE A 158 8.60 14.25 -0.83
N ALA A 159 9.75 13.99 -0.22
CA ALA A 159 10.15 12.66 0.24
C ALA A 159 9.61 12.38 1.66
N LEU A 160 8.81 11.33 1.81
CA LEU A 160 8.17 10.95 3.07
C LEU A 160 8.56 9.55 3.50
N CYS A 161 8.73 9.32 4.80
CA CYS A 161 8.76 7.94 5.30
C CYS A 161 7.36 7.31 5.14
N PRO A 162 7.26 5.97 5.09
CA PRO A 162 5.97 5.27 4.92
C PRO A 162 4.90 5.75 5.91
N ASN A 163 5.25 6.01 7.16
CA ASN A 163 4.33 6.50 8.18
C ASN A 163 3.79 7.90 7.87
N CYS A 164 4.66 8.85 7.55
CA CYS A 164 4.27 10.21 7.19
C CYS A 164 3.47 10.24 5.88
N HIS A 165 3.84 9.42 4.90
CA HIS A 165 3.11 9.34 3.64
C HIS A 165 1.69 8.81 3.85
N ARG A 166 1.51 7.74 4.63
CA ARG A 166 0.18 7.23 5.00
C ARG A 166 -0.60 8.26 5.80
N LYS A 167 0.04 8.98 6.72
CA LYS A 167 -0.62 10.06 7.47
C LYS A 167 -1.08 11.20 6.55
N ALA A 168 -0.33 11.57 5.53
CA ALA A 168 -0.73 12.59 4.56
C ALA A 168 -2.00 12.18 3.78
N HIS A 169 -2.10 10.90 3.41
CA HIS A 169 -3.30 10.38 2.73
C HIS A 169 -4.49 10.22 3.69
N TYR A 170 -4.29 9.55 4.83
CA TYR A 170 -5.37 8.98 5.65
C TYR A 170 -5.51 9.59 7.03
N GLY A 171 -4.48 10.30 7.50
CA GLY A 171 -4.45 10.85 8.84
C GLY A 171 -5.57 11.85 9.05
N ARG A 172 -6.29 11.70 10.17
CA ARG A 172 -7.15 12.78 10.66
C ARG A 172 -6.25 13.89 11.19
N ARG A 173 -6.55 15.14 10.85
CA ARG A 173 -5.95 16.30 11.51
C ARG A 173 -6.45 16.31 12.95
N ILE A 174 -5.58 15.96 13.90
CA ILE A 174 -5.83 16.20 15.31
C ILE A 174 -5.54 17.69 15.48
N LEU A 175 -6.60 18.46 15.67
CA LEU A 175 -6.54 19.88 15.99
C LEU A 175 -6.41 20.06 17.50
#